data_AF-A0A076HIW1-F1
#
_entry.id   AF-A0A076HIW1-F1
#
_cell.length_a   1.000
_cell.length_b   1.000
_cell.length_c   1.000
_cell.angle_alpha   90.00
_cell.angle_beta   90.00
_cell.angle_gamma   90.00
#
_symmetry.space_group_name_H-M   'P 1'
#
loop_
_entity.id
_entity.type
_entity.pdbx_description
1 polymer ?
#
loop_
_entity_poly.entity_id
_entity_poly.type
_entity_poly.pdbx_seq_one_letter_code
_entity_poly.pdbx_strand_id
1 'polypeptide(L)' 'MTRDTRIALFLMGEFVTALRANDPDTFKRWLCGGVQDLGEPAVTELLQYWLDPFLSEAEQDRLLAWHLGVSL' A
#
# COMPACT_ATOMS: atom_id res chain seq x y z
N MET A 1 -20.57 7.02 -4.19
CA MET A 1 -19.27 6.35 -3.98
C MET A 1 -19.50 4.84 -3.88
N THR A 2 -18.87 4.05 -4.75
CA THR A 2 -19.05 2.59 -4.76
C THR A 2 -18.38 1.94 -3.53
N ARG A 3 -18.66 0.66 -3.29
CA ARG A 3 -18.00 -0.11 -2.23
C ARG A 3 -16.49 -0.17 -2.48
N ASP A 4 -16.10 -0.40 -3.73
CA ASP A 4 -14.70 -0.58 -4.11
C ASP A 4 -13.91 0.72 -3.92
N THR A 5 -14.48 1.88 -4.25
CA THR A 5 -13.85 3.18 -3.96
C THR A 5 -13.65 3.39 -2.45
N ARG A 6 -14.58 2.94 -1.60
CA ARG A 6 -14.44 3.02 -0.14
C ARG A 6 -13.29 2.15 0.36
N ILE A 7 -13.19 0.92 -0.15
CA ILE A 7 -12.13 -0.01 0.23
C ILE A 7 -10.78 0.49 -0.27
N ALA A 8 -10.70 1.02 -1.50
CA ALA A 8 -9.49 1.60 -2.05
C ALA A 8 -8.97 2.77 -1.20
N LEU A 9 -9.83 3.74 -0.87
CA LEU A 9 -9.44 4.88 -0.03
C LEU A 9 -9.00 4.45 1.38
N PHE A 10 -9.67 3.44 1.95
CA PHE A 10 -9.28 2.87 3.24
C PHE A 10 -7.89 2.22 3.14
N LEU A 11 -7.66 1.36 2.15
CA LEU A 11 -6.37 0.69 1.93
C LEU A 11 -5.23 1.70 1.71
N MET A 12 -5.46 2.79 0.98
CA MET A 12 -4.45 3.84 0.81
C MET A 12 -3.99 4.40 2.16
N GLY A 13 -4.92 4.69 3.07
CA GLY A 13 -4.60 5.19 4.41
C GLY A 13 -3.82 4.17 5.24
N GLU A 14 -4.22 2.90 5.18
CA GLU A 14 -3.55 1.82 5.91
C GLU A 14 -2.13 1.53 5.38
N PHE A 15 -1.93 1.57 4.06
CA PHE A 15 -0.60 1.43 3.46
C PHE A 15 0.35 2.53 3.89
N VAL A 16 -0.09 3.79 3.85
CA VAL A 16 0.72 4.94 4.30
C VAL A 16 1.01 4.83 5.80
N THR A 17 0.04 4.40 6.61
CA THR A 17 0.22 4.20 8.05
C THR A 17 1.28 3.15 8.34
N ALA A 18 1.21 1.99 7.68
CA ALA A 18 2.18 0.91 7.84
C ALA A 18 3.59 1.32 7.36
N LEU A 19 3.69 2.05 6.24
CA LEU A 19 4.95 2.60 5.73
C LEU A 19 5.61 3.57 6.71
N ARG A 20 4.81 4.45 7.33
CA ARG A 20 5.30 5.40 8.35
C ARG A 20 5.74 4.71 9.62
N ALA A 21 5.04 3.65 10.01
CA ALA A 21 5.40 2.82 11.16
C ALA A 21 6.62 1.92 10.89
N ASN A 22 7.12 1.86 9.65
CA ASN A 22 8.13 0.90 9.21
C ASN A 22 7.72 -0.56 9.54
N ASP A 23 6.45 -0.88 9.34
CA ASP A 23 5.87 -2.19 9.66
C ASP A 23 5.52 -2.95 8.37
N PRO A 24 6.47 -3.74 7.82
CA PRO A 24 6.26 -4.49 6.60
C PRO A 24 5.25 -5.63 6.76
N ASP A 25 5.04 -6.16 7.97
CA ASP A 25 4.13 -7.28 8.19
C ASP A 25 2.67 -6.79 8.18
N THR A 26 2.41 -5.66 8.82
CA THR A 26 1.11 -4.98 8.72
C THR A 26 0.84 -4.54 7.28
N PHE A 27 1.83 -4.01 6.58
CA PHE A 27 1.71 -3.67 5.16
C PHE A 27 1.32 -4.88 4.30
N LYS A 28 2.00 -6.03 4.46
CA LYS A 28 1.68 -7.28 3.75
C LYS A 28 0.28 -7.78 4.08
N ARG A 29 -0.16 -7.66 5.34
CA ARG A 29 -1.50 -8.07 5.74
C ARG A 29 -2.58 -7.24 5.01
N TRP A 30 -2.40 -5.93 4.93
CA TRP A 30 -3.29 -5.06 4.18
C TRP A 30 -3.24 -5.34 2.68
N LEU A 31 -2.07 -5.64 2.14
CA LEU A 31 -1.90 -6.04 0.74
C LEU A 31 -2.73 -7.28 0.41
N CYS A 32 -2.60 -8.34 1.21
CA CYS A 32 -3.36 -9.57 1.03
C CYS A 32 -4.87 -9.35 1.17
N GLY A 33 -5.31 -8.57 2.16
CA GLY A 33 -6.74 -8.22 2.33
C GLY A 33 -7.28 -7.42 1.15
N GLY A 34 -6.53 -6.43 0.68
CA GLY A 34 -6.90 -5.63 -0.48
C GLY A 34 -7.02 -6.45 -1.76
N VAL A 35 -6.12 -7.41 -1.98
CA VAL A 35 -6.19 -8.31 -3.15
C VAL A 35 -7.43 -9.20 -3.07
N GLN A 36 -7.83 -9.64 -1.88
CA GLN A 36 -9.05 -10.42 -1.69
C GLN A 36 -10.33 -9.59 -1.94
N ASP A 37 -10.34 -8.34 -1.51
CA ASP A 37 -11.52 -7.47 -1.60
C ASP A 37 -11.69 -6.80 -2.98
N LEU A 38 -10.59 -6.38 -3.61
CA LEU A 38 -10.58 -5.57 -4.84
C LEU A 38 -9.98 -6.29 -6.05
N GLY A 39 -9.22 -7.37 -5.82
CA GLY A 39 -8.43 -8.04 -6.86
C GLY A 39 -7.05 -7.41 -7.04
N GLU A 40 -6.11 -8.25 -7.48
CA GLU A 40 -4.72 -7.88 -7.75
C GLU A 40 -4.55 -6.69 -8.72
N PRO A 41 -5.31 -6.59 -9.84
CA PRO A 41 -5.14 -5.47 -10.76
C PRO A 41 -5.44 -4.11 -10.11
N ALA A 42 -6.52 -4.04 -9.32
CA ALA A 42 -6.92 -2.81 -8.66
C ALA A 42 -5.93 -2.38 -7.58
N VAL A 43 -5.41 -3.33 -6.79
CA VAL A 43 -4.40 -3.06 -5.75
C VAL A 43 -3.07 -2.65 -6.38
N THR A 44 -2.69 -3.28 -7.49
CA THR A 44 -1.47 -2.93 -8.24
C THR A 44 -1.54 -1.50 -8.77
N GLU A 45 -2.67 -1.13 -9.38
CA GLU A 45 -2.89 0.24 -9.86
C GLU A 45 -2.81 1.24 -8.69
N LEU A 46 -3.46 0.90 -7.57
CA LEU A 46 -3.49 1.74 -6.37
C LEU A 46 -2.09 1.99 -5.80
N LEU A 47 -1.24 0.96 -5.74
CA LEU A 47 0.13 1.11 -5.27
C LEU A 47 1.03 1.89 -6.24
N GLN A 48 0.90 1.63 -7.54
CA GLN A 48 1.81 2.21 -8.56
C GLN A 48 1.46 3.65 -8.96
N TYR A 49 0.16 3.97 -9.06
CA TYR A 49 -0.28 5.25 -9.62
C TYR A 49 -0.92 6.17 -8.59
N TRP A 50 -1.58 5.59 -7.58
CA TRP A 50 -2.38 6.38 -6.64
C TRP A 50 -1.64 6.66 -5.34
N LEU A 51 -0.78 5.76 -4.87
CA LEU A 51 -0.03 5.96 -3.62
C LEU A 51 1.17 6.89 -3.80
N ASP A 52 1.83 6.83 -4.95
CA ASP A 52 3.09 7.55 -5.23
C ASP A 52 3.06 9.05 -4.87
N PRO A 53 2.01 9.82 -5.22
CA PRO A 53 1.95 11.26 -4.89
C PRO A 53 1.82 11.57 -3.38
N PHE A 54 1.46 10.58 -2.57
CA PHE A 54 1.25 10.73 -1.12
C PHE A 54 2.48 10.31 -0.29
N LEU A 55 3.47 9.69 -0.94
CA LEU A 55 4.68 9.25 -0.29
C LEU A 55 5.78 10.31 -0.41
N SER A 56 6.51 10.50 0.67
CA SER A 56 7.83 11.13 0.64
C SER A 56 8.86 10.20 0.01
N GLU A 57 9.98 10.76 -0.43
CA GLU A 57 11.12 10.01 -0.99
C GLU A 57 11.58 8.89 -0.03
N ALA A 58 11.62 9.15 1.27
CA ALA A 58 11.97 8.15 2.28
C ALA A 58 10.95 7.00 2.39
N GLU A 59 9.66 7.28 2.21
CA GLU A 59 8.62 6.24 2.20
C GLU A 59 8.66 5.43 0.90
N GLN A 60 8.96 6.06 -0.24
CA GLN A 60 9.21 5.38 -1.51
C GLN A 60 10.43 4.46 -1.43
N ASP A 61 11.53 4.93 -0.85
CA ASP A 61 12.74 4.13 -0.64
C ASP A 61 12.49 2.92 0.24
N ARG A 62 11.69 3.06 1.31
CA ARG A 62 11.28 1.92 2.15
C ARG A 62 10.43 0.92 1.38
N LEU A 63 9.47 1.39 0.60
CA LEU A 63 8.62 0.52 -0.22
C LEU A 63 9.47 -0.27 -1.23
N LEU A 64 10.44 0.38 -1.88
CA LEU A 64 11.40 -0.25 -2.77
C LEU A 64 12.30 -1.25 -2.03
N ALA A 65 12.82 -0.88 -0.86
CA ALA A 65 13.64 -1.78 -0.05
C ALA A 65 12.86 -3.04 0.32
N TRP A 66 11.61 -2.89 0.79
CA TRP A 66 10.75 -4.03 1.13
C TRP A 66 10.47 -4.92 -0.08
N HIS A 67 10.26 -4.32 -1.26
CA HIS A 67 10.10 -5.06 -2.51
C HIS A 67 11.36 -5.88 -2.85
N LEU A 68 12.54 -5.37 -2.53
CA LEU A 68 13.83 -6.05 -2.69
C LEU A 68 14.17 -7.02 -1.54
N GLY A 69 13.31 -7.13 -0.52
CA GLY A 69 13.53 -7.99 0.65
C GLY A 69 14.47 -7.40 1.71
N VAL A 70 14.69 -6.08 1.68
CA VAL A 70 15.52 -5.34 2.63
C VAL A 70 14.62 -4.43 3.47
N SER A 71 14.94 -4.19 4.75
CA SER A 71 14.22 -3.20 5.58
C SER A 71 15.15 -2.04 5.93
N LEU A 72 14.74 -0.82 5.59
CA LEU A 72 15.44 0.44 5.89
C LEU A 72 14.89 1.13 7.14
#